data_AF-A0A5Y1P988-F1
#
_entry.id   AF-A0A5Y1P988-F1
#
_cell.length_a   1.000
_cell.length_b   1.000
_cell.length_c   1.000
_cell.angle_alpha   90.00
_cell.angle_beta   90.00
_cell.angle_gamma   90.00
#
_symmetry.space_group_name_H-M   'P 1'
#
loop_
_entity.id
_entity.type
_entity.pdbx_description
1 polymer ?
#
loop_
_entity_poly.entity_id
_entity_poly.type
_entity_poly.pdbx_seq_one_letter_code
_entity_poly.pdbx_strand_id
1 'polypeptide(L)' 'LREYFEKFMIILEKKANERLENMVKEEDVLNYLKEHQDLGKKIKNILDYELQHIKEHRPDIINSWEYYKKFLEFFKE' A
#
# COMPACT_ATOMS: atom_id res chain seq x y z
N LEU A 1 -0.22 -34.62 26.02
CA LEU A 1 0.68 -34.16 24.93
C LEU A 1 -0.09 -33.91 23.62
N ARG A 2 -0.89 -34.88 23.12
CA ARG A 2 -1.72 -34.71 21.91
C ARG A 2 -2.69 -33.52 21.97
N GLU A 3 -3.49 -33.41 23.03
CA GLU A 3 -4.43 -32.28 23.21
C GLU A 3 -3.74 -30.90 23.26
N TYR A 4 -2.51 -30.85 23.77
CA TYR A 4 -1.73 -29.61 23.78
C TYR A 4 -1.35 -29.19 22.36
N PHE A 5 -0.87 -30.14 21.54
CA PHE A 5 -0.56 -29.87 20.14
C PHE A 5 -1.79 -29.50 19.33
N GLU A 6 -2.94 -30.14 19.56
CA GLU A 6 -4.20 -29.79 18.90
C GLU A 6 -4.62 -28.35 19.23
N LYS A 7 -4.59 -27.95 20.51
CA LYS A 7 -4.86 -26.56 20.93
C LYS A 7 -3.85 -25.58 20.36
N PHE A 8 -2.57 -25.95 20.33
CA PHE A 8 -1.51 -25.12 19.77
C PHE A 8 -1.72 -24.86 18.28
N MET A 9 -2.07 -25.88 17.49
CA MET A 9 -2.32 -25.72 16.05
C MET A 9 -3.49 -24.78 15.76
N ILE A 10 -4.58 -24.86 16.53
CA ILE A 10 -5.73 -23.96 16.40
C ILE A 10 -5.32 -22.50 16.66
N ILE A 11 -4.54 -22.25 17.72
CA ILE A 11 -4.08 -20.91 18.06
C ILE A 11 -3.10 -20.40 16.99
N LEU A 12 -2.22 -21.26 16.49
CA LEU A 12 -1.26 -20.92 15.46
C LEU A 12 -1.97 -20.51 14.15
N GLU A 13 -2.96 -21.27 13.72
CA GLU A 13 -3.77 -20.97 12.54
C GLU A 13 -4.53 -19.65 12.73
N LYS A 14 -5.18 -19.46 13.89
CA LYS A 14 -5.85 -18.19 14.20
C LYS A 14 -4.88 -17.01 14.10
N LYS A 15 -3.67 -17.13 14.65
CA LYS A 15 -2.65 -16.08 14.59
C LYS A 15 -2.12 -15.84 13.18
N ALA A 16 -2.03 -16.87 12.36
CA ALA A 16 -1.67 -16.74 10.95
C ALA A 16 -2.76 -15.97 10.19
N ASN A 17 -4.02 -16.34 10.38
CA ASN A 17 -5.17 -15.68 9.73
C ASN A 17 -5.31 -14.22 10.19
N GLU A 18 -5.20 -13.94 11.49
CA GLU A 18 -5.19 -12.57 12.01
C GLU A 18 -4.12 -11.70 11.34
N ARG A 19 -2.93 -12.26 11.06
CA ARG A 19 -1.86 -11.51 10.36
C ARG A 19 -2.18 -11.29 8.89
N LEU A 20 -2.79 -12.26 8.22
CA LEU A 20 -3.19 -12.15 6.82
C LEU A 20 -4.33 -11.15 6.64
N GLU A 21 -5.29 -11.13 7.56
CA GLU A 21 -6.43 -10.21 7.55
C GLU A 21 -6.02 -8.76 7.85
N ASN A 22 -5.08 -8.57 8.78
CA ASN A 22 -4.56 -7.24 9.14
C ASN A 22 -3.34 -6.82 8.30
N MET A 23 -3.01 -7.57 7.26
CA MET A 23 -1.91 -7.22 6.37
C MET A 23 -2.32 -5.99 5.58
N VAL A 24 -1.59 -4.88 5.79
CA VAL A 24 -1.77 -3.65 5.03
C VAL A 24 -1.47 -3.93 3.57
N LYS A 25 -2.46 -3.66 2.72
CA LYS A 25 -2.34 -3.75 1.27
C LYS A 25 -2.11 -2.37 0.67
N GLU A 26 -1.69 -2.36 -0.58
CA GLU A 26 -1.47 -1.14 -1.34
C GLU A 26 -2.76 -0.30 -1.44
N GLU A 27 -3.93 -0.93 -1.53
CA GLU A 27 -5.23 -0.26 -1.51
C GLU A 27 -5.51 0.45 -0.17
N ASP A 28 -5.07 -0.12 0.95
CA ASP A 28 -5.27 0.48 2.28
C ASP A 28 -4.45 1.77 2.39
N VAL A 29 -3.21 1.76 1.90
CA VAL A 29 -2.36 2.96 1.82
C VAL A 29 -2.98 4.03 0.93
N LEU A 30 -3.50 3.62 -0.24
CA LEU A 30 -4.17 4.52 -1.16
C LEU A 30 -5.42 5.17 -0.54
N ASN A 31 -6.27 4.38 0.11
CA ASN A 31 -7.47 4.87 0.78
C ASN A 31 -7.11 5.85 1.90
N TYR A 32 -6.11 5.52 2.71
CA TYR A 32 -5.63 6.40 3.77
C TYR A 32 -5.18 7.76 3.23
N LEU A 33 -4.40 7.79 2.13
CA LEU A 33 -3.95 9.04 1.52
C LEU A 33 -5.08 9.84 0.86
N LYS A 34 -6.13 9.16 0.39
CA LYS A 34 -7.32 9.79 -0.18
C LYS A 34 -8.17 10.45 0.90
N GLU A 35 -8.34 9.79 2.05
CA GLU A 35 -9.08 10.31 3.21
C GLU A 35 -8.31 11.45 3.89
N HIS A 36 -6.99 11.34 3.98
CA HIS A 36 -6.10 12.35 4.55
C HIS A 36 -5.44 13.20 3.44
N GLN A 37 -6.24 14.03 2.77
CA GLN A 37 -5.81 14.80 1.60
C GLN A 37 -4.61 15.72 1.85
N ASP A 38 -4.39 16.19 3.08
CA ASP A 38 -3.23 17.00 3.45
C ASP A 38 -1.92 16.18 3.33
N LEU A 39 -1.92 14.96 3.84
CA LEU A 39 -0.81 14.01 3.69
C LEU A 39 -0.67 13.57 2.25
N GLY A 40 -1.78 13.29 1.57
CA GLY A 40 -1.79 12.97 0.14
C GLY A 40 -1.12 14.06 -0.71
N LYS A 41 -1.49 15.33 -0.50
CA LYS A 41 -0.86 16.48 -1.20
C LYS A 41 0.62 16.61 -0.86
N LYS A 42 1.02 16.40 0.39
CA LYS A 42 2.42 16.44 0.81
C LYS A 42 3.25 15.38 0.09
N ILE A 43 2.76 14.14 0.05
CA ILE A 43 3.42 13.05 -0.69
C ILE A 43 3.47 13.36 -2.19
N LYS A 44 2.37 13.85 -2.76
CA LYS A 44 2.34 14.23 -4.18
C LYS A 44 3.42 15.25 -4.52
N ASN A 45 3.59 16.29 -3.71
CA ASN A 45 4.60 17.32 -3.94
C ASN A 45 6.03 16.75 -3.87
N ILE A 46 6.30 15.85 -2.93
CA ILE A 46 7.59 15.16 -2.83
C ILE A 46 7.83 14.33 -4.11
N LEU A 47 6.87 13.50 -4.49
CA LEU A 47 6.99 12.65 -5.68
C LEU A 47 7.09 13.46 -6.98
N ASP A 48 6.41 14.59 -7.08
CA ASP A 48 6.49 15.46 -8.26
C ASP A 48 7.87 16.11 -8.43
N TYR A 49 8.62 16.30 -7.35
CA TYR A 49 10.01 16.75 -7.39
C TYR A 49 10.99 15.59 -7.64
N GLU A 50 10.91 14.54 -6.82
CA GLU A 50 11.87 13.41 -6.88
C GLU A 50 11.79 12.64 -8.20
N LEU A 51 10.61 12.55 -8.80
CA LEU A 51 10.40 11.78 -10.03
C LEU A 51 10.67 12.59 -11.31
N GLN A 52 11.10 13.86 -11.24
CA GLN A 52 11.31 14.71 -12.43
C GLN A 52 12.24 14.06 -13.46
N HIS A 53 13.42 13.62 -13.02
CA HIS A 53 14.41 13.02 -13.91
C HIS A 53 13.96 11.69 -14.49
N ILE A 54 13.25 10.87 -13.70
CA ILE A 54 12.72 9.58 -14.15
C ILE A 54 11.60 9.80 -15.17
N LYS A 55 10.71 10.78 -14.95
CA LYS A 55 9.66 11.16 -15.91
C LYS A 55 10.25 11.62 -17.24
N GLU A 56 11.36 12.33 -17.22
CA GLU A 56 12.04 12.84 -18.42
C GLU A 56 12.75 11.71 -19.20
N HIS A 57 13.53 10.86 -18.52
CA HIS A 57 14.43 9.92 -19.18
C HIS A 57 13.84 8.52 -19.33
N ARG A 58 12.95 8.11 -18.42
CA ARG A 58 12.38 6.76 -18.30
C ARG A 58 10.90 6.78 -17.91
N PRO A 59 10.04 7.43 -18.71
CA PRO A 59 8.60 7.47 -18.43
C PRO A 59 7.96 6.08 -18.43
N ASP A 60 8.57 5.10 -19.10
CA ASP A 60 8.15 3.69 -19.09
C ASP A 60 8.13 3.08 -17.68
N ILE A 61 9.07 3.46 -16.80
CA ILE A 61 9.11 3.00 -15.40
C ILE A 61 7.91 3.54 -14.63
N ILE A 62 7.61 4.84 -14.79
CA ILE A 62 6.45 5.46 -14.13
C ILE A 62 5.14 4.83 -14.65
N ASN A 63 5.07 4.53 -15.94
CA ASN A 63 3.91 3.92 -16.56
C ASN A 63 3.65 2.49 -16.05
N SER A 64 4.68 1.76 -15.59
CA SER A 64 4.52 0.43 -15.00
C SER A 64 4.03 0.46 -13.54
N TRP A 65 4.01 1.63 -12.88
CA TRP A 65 3.56 1.74 -11.49
C TRP A 65 2.04 1.89 -11.40
N GLU A 66 1.33 0.76 -11.26
CA GLU A 66 -0.13 0.74 -11.17
C GLU A 66 -0.68 1.60 -10.02
N TYR A 67 -0.15 1.41 -8.80
CA TYR A 67 -0.63 2.11 -7.61
C TYR A 67 -0.30 3.61 -7.62
N TYR A 68 0.81 4.02 -8.24
CA TYR A 68 1.12 5.44 -8.43
C TYR A 68 0.12 6.11 -9.36
N LYS A 69 -0.30 5.43 -10.44
CA LYS A 69 -1.34 5.95 -11.34
C LYS A 69 -2.68 6.12 -10.61
N LYS A 70 -3.11 5.12 -9.84
CA LYS A 70 -4.31 5.18 -8.99
C LYS A 70 -4.24 6.33 -7.98
N PHE A 71 -3.08 6.54 -7.35
CA PHE A 71 -2.86 7.68 -6.45
C PHE A 71 -3.03 9.03 -7.15
N LEU A 72 -2.49 9.17 -8.37
CA LEU A 72 -2.62 10.43 -9.13
C LEU A 72 -4.07 10.73 -9.54
N GLU A 73 -4.94 9.73 -9.69
CA GLU A 73 -6.36 9.92 -9.99
C GLU A 73 -7.11 10.66 -8.88
N PHE A 74 -6.63 10.63 -7.64
CA PHE A 74 -7.27 11.38 -6.53
C PHE A 74 -7.21 12.90 -6.71
N PHE A 75 -6.29 13.36 -7.56
CA PHE A 75 -6.03 14.77 -7.81
C PHE A 75 -6.38 15.20 -9.24
N LYS A 76 -6.94 14.28 -10.03
CA LYS A 76 -7.58 14.63 -11.31
C LYS A 76 -9.02 15.04 -10.98
N GLU A 77 -9.43 16.19 -11.52
CA GLU A 77 -10.75 16.80 -11.28
C GLU A 77 -11.93 15.85 -11.53
#